data_AF-A0A7S2Q919-F1
#
_entry.id   AF-A0A7S2Q919-F1
#
_cell.length_a   1.000
_cell.length_b   1.000
_cell.length_c   1.000
_cell.angle_alpha   90.00
_cell.angle_beta   90.00
_cell.angle_gamma   90.00
#
_symmetry.space_group_name_H-M   'P 1'
#
loop_
_entity.id
_entity.type
_entity.pdbx_description
1 polymer ?
#
loop_
_entity_poly.entity_id
_entity_poly.type
_entity_poly.pdbx_seq_one_letter_code
_entity_poly.pdbx_strand_id
1 'polypeptide(L)'
;MFTDPPLPYIVCKGRIVTVRNPACGQEMQGLRTVAGMPLELWDEPAKHQSLLPKSFRGIGCVIGYFYQVHHESVGHLEQLERHFEDATGRTPAPAVNPRRRVVIFVQLPSTLGGDVRRFARRRSSGAMEMPTESVTVIDAANGAEQDNTPIYEWWLGPAPPQHLVQSPPEGRWKPYHPQVCRRLEAAYQNNHSFRSGEAPTDVDGVRYMMQHVIAERPFDYFGAPSREPFLAENKVTVDHPCFSAMDRASQNCFMQFQKGNPQRRRPARRRPDASEIAKRAVMTGHPCSICFSEDGQLTGCNNAHVICKQCLCMGLRTICGDTLVWDNLLCGCFSKTTRKALLTLAEHADVSVQDRITSPPKDELERQDFESEMQLMRRQFDLGAGDIPSNVFFEKMREWFKKVFIHDVGHLYHACQHPSCANKMENWILKDQFESEYQARGCTTWVCPEGHRNSVLPSAEEIDDMNRNLLLHPEYYIESAYYSQCPLRRYRLCQDCLVGGVLMLAMHGGECKQWPGYGRGHHHVFCFACARPWGDTSTSARCSHTATDCRDPGIQQVRRRDNELEVGYVDGKQYINWLKGYASAAPPTRFLRGEEPGMQRQRRLGLTDTKELLAESRKGTS
;
A
#
# COMPACT_ATOMS: atom_id res chain seq x y z
N MET A 1 14.82 -1.71 -24.44
CA MET A 1 15.35 -0.93 -23.28
C MET A 1 14.13 -0.60 -22.42
N PHE A 2 14.09 -0.95 -21.13
CA PHE A 2 12.82 -1.14 -20.38
C PHE A 2 12.53 -0.09 -19.30
N THR A 3 12.78 1.20 -19.59
CA THR A 3 12.33 2.34 -18.77
C THR A 3 12.69 3.64 -19.49
N ASP A 4 11.83 4.67 -19.41
CA ASP A 4 12.19 6.08 -19.54
C ASP A 4 11.44 6.94 -18.48
N PRO A 5 12.17 7.74 -17.66
CA PRO A 5 13.63 7.89 -17.70
C PRO A 5 14.31 6.56 -17.43
N PRO A 6 15.31 6.19 -18.26
CA PRO A 6 15.89 4.88 -18.22
C PRO A 6 16.32 4.66 -16.80
N LEU A 7 15.86 3.55 -16.20
CA LEU A 7 16.44 3.08 -14.96
C LEU A 7 17.92 3.16 -15.22
N PRO A 8 18.67 3.87 -14.38
CA PRO A 8 19.97 4.32 -14.79
C PRO A 8 20.99 3.17 -14.82
N TYR A 9 20.52 1.91 -14.80
CA TYR A 9 21.22 0.66 -14.71
C TYR A 9 20.93 -0.27 -15.90
N ILE A 10 21.99 -0.84 -16.47
CA ILE A 10 21.97 -1.90 -17.49
C ILE A 10 22.07 -3.25 -16.79
N VAL A 11 21.25 -4.22 -17.22
CA VAL A 11 21.29 -5.62 -16.74
C VAL A 11 22.26 -6.43 -17.59
N CYS A 12 23.23 -7.07 -16.94
CA CYS A 12 24.24 -7.88 -17.61
C CYS A 12 24.34 -9.26 -16.96
N LYS A 13 24.56 -10.30 -17.78
CA LYS A 13 24.83 -11.66 -17.32
C LYS A 13 26.22 -11.79 -16.68
N GLY A 14 27.13 -10.89 -17.06
CA GLY A 14 28.50 -10.85 -16.58
C GLY A 14 29.44 -11.81 -17.28
N ARG A 15 30.70 -11.38 -17.41
CA ARG A 15 31.82 -12.19 -17.88
C ARG A 15 32.74 -12.48 -16.71
N ILE A 16 33.30 -13.69 -16.67
CA ILE A 16 34.30 -14.06 -15.67
C ILE A 16 35.65 -13.51 -16.12
N VAL A 17 36.30 -12.77 -15.24
CA VAL A 17 37.60 -12.13 -15.43
C VAL A 17 38.57 -12.64 -14.37
N THR A 18 39.69 -13.21 -14.79
CA THR A 18 40.78 -13.59 -13.88
C THR A 18 41.73 -12.41 -13.72
N VAL A 19 41.99 -12.03 -12.47
CA VAL A 19 42.93 -10.95 -12.14
C VAL A 19 44.36 -11.45 -12.37
N ARG A 20 45.04 -10.83 -13.34
CA ARG A 20 46.44 -11.10 -13.72
C ARG A 20 47.35 -9.92 -13.49
N ASN A 21 46.78 -8.72 -13.33
CA ASN A 21 47.55 -7.50 -13.21
C ASN A 21 48.31 -7.42 -11.87
N PRO A 22 49.66 -7.29 -11.89
CA PRO A 22 50.46 -7.19 -10.68
C PRO A 22 50.19 -5.94 -9.85
N ALA A 23 49.65 -4.87 -10.44
CA ALA A 23 49.28 -3.65 -9.74
C ALA A 23 48.08 -3.81 -8.79
N CYS A 24 47.32 -4.92 -8.89
CA CYS A 24 46.17 -5.19 -8.01
C CYS A 24 46.56 -5.76 -6.63
N GLY A 25 47.86 -6.02 -6.39
CA GLY A 25 48.36 -6.66 -5.17
C GLY A 25 48.33 -8.19 -5.23
N GLN A 26 49.23 -8.85 -4.49
CA GLN A 26 49.38 -10.32 -4.50
C GLN A 26 48.11 -11.05 -4.05
N GLU A 27 47.35 -10.49 -3.11
CA GLU A 27 46.13 -11.08 -2.57
C GLU A 27 45.01 -11.20 -3.61
N MET A 28 45.04 -10.35 -4.64
CA MET A 28 44.02 -10.33 -5.70
C MET A 28 44.44 -11.16 -6.91
N GLN A 29 45.72 -11.49 -7.07
CA GLN A 29 46.20 -12.23 -8.23
C GLN A 29 45.62 -13.64 -8.29
N GLY A 30 45.18 -14.05 -9.48
CA GLY A 30 44.58 -15.35 -9.72
C GLY A 30 43.10 -15.44 -9.33
N LEU A 31 42.56 -14.46 -8.59
CA LEU A 31 41.14 -14.43 -8.25
C LEU A 31 40.29 -14.28 -9.52
N ARG A 32 39.18 -15.01 -9.56
CA ARG A 32 38.17 -14.90 -10.61
C ARG A 32 37.11 -13.93 -10.13
N THR A 33 36.69 -13.02 -11.00
CA THR A 33 35.70 -12.00 -10.67
C THR A 33 34.62 -11.90 -11.74
N VAL A 34 33.43 -11.46 -11.36
CA VAL A 34 32.37 -11.05 -12.30
C VAL A 34 32.00 -9.61 -11.97
N ALA A 35 32.10 -8.73 -12.96
CA ALA A 35 31.99 -7.28 -12.78
C ALA A 35 32.90 -6.77 -11.64
N GLY A 36 34.11 -7.31 -11.49
CA GLY A 36 35.03 -6.92 -10.42
C GLY A 36 34.54 -7.20 -9.00
N MET A 37 33.71 -8.21 -8.82
CA MET A 37 33.36 -8.82 -7.53
C MET A 37 33.79 -10.30 -7.53
N PRO A 38 34.25 -10.87 -6.39
CA PRO A 38 34.74 -12.25 -6.33
C PRO A 38 33.74 -13.27 -6.86
N LEU A 39 34.21 -14.27 -7.62
CA LEU A 39 33.38 -15.30 -8.27
C LEU A 39 32.57 -16.13 -7.26
N GLU A 40 33.06 -16.27 -6.02
CA GLU A 40 32.42 -17.00 -4.93
C GLU A 40 31.04 -16.43 -4.58
N LEU A 41 30.81 -15.13 -4.82
CA LEU A 41 29.49 -14.50 -4.67
C LEU A 41 28.47 -14.98 -5.71
N TRP A 42 28.93 -15.64 -6.78
CA TRP A 42 28.16 -16.01 -7.97
C TRP A 42 28.03 -17.53 -8.14
N ASP A 43 29.04 -18.32 -7.76
CA ASP A 43 29.02 -19.77 -8.00
C ASP A 43 28.07 -20.53 -7.06
N GLU A 44 27.92 -20.13 -5.79
CA GLU A 44 27.03 -20.80 -4.82
C GLU A 44 26.28 -19.82 -3.89
N PRO A 45 25.43 -18.92 -4.43
CA PRO A 45 24.75 -17.89 -3.63
C PRO A 45 23.81 -18.48 -2.55
N ALA A 46 23.36 -19.73 -2.73
CA ALA A 46 22.58 -20.46 -1.72
C ALA A 46 23.38 -20.82 -0.45
N LYS A 47 24.71 -20.98 -0.53
CA LYS A 47 25.57 -21.25 0.64
C LYS A 47 25.91 -19.98 1.43
N HIS A 48 25.69 -18.81 0.83
CA HIS A 48 25.99 -17.53 1.44
C HIS A 48 24.73 -16.85 2.00
N GLN A 49 24.00 -17.53 2.90
CA GLN A 49 22.83 -16.94 3.58
C GLN A 49 23.14 -15.62 4.32
N SER A 50 24.40 -15.41 4.70
CA SER A 50 24.87 -14.15 5.29
C SER A 50 24.70 -12.94 4.35
N LEU A 51 24.71 -13.15 3.03
CA LEU A 51 24.55 -12.11 2.01
C LEU A 51 23.08 -11.71 1.78
N LEU A 52 22.13 -12.55 2.21
CA LEU A 52 20.71 -12.23 2.16
C LEU A 52 20.33 -11.27 3.31
N PRO A 53 19.36 -10.37 3.09
CA PRO A 53 18.80 -9.58 4.18
C PRO A 53 18.28 -10.52 5.28
N LYS A 54 18.41 -10.12 6.55
CA LYS A 54 18.08 -10.97 7.72
C LYS A 54 16.70 -11.63 7.63
N SER A 55 15.72 -10.94 7.04
CA SER A 55 14.34 -11.39 6.82
C SER A 55 14.19 -12.53 5.81
N PHE A 56 15.21 -12.83 5.00
CA PHE A 56 15.21 -13.91 4.01
C PHE A 56 16.11 -15.10 4.40
N ARG A 57 16.86 -14.99 5.50
CA ARG A 57 17.75 -16.06 5.97
C ARG A 57 16.91 -17.24 6.49
N GLY A 58 17.20 -18.45 6.03
CA GLY A 58 16.49 -19.68 6.43
C GLY A 58 15.10 -19.91 5.84
N ILE A 59 14.52 -18.95 5.10
CA ILE A 59 13.15 -19.03 4.57
C ILE A 59 13.12 -19.01 3.03
N GLY A 60 14.06 -18.31 2.38
CA GLY A 60 14.10 -18.19 0.93
C GLY A 60 15.11 -19.14 0.25
N CYS A 61 14.72 -19.71 -0.89
CA CYS A 61 15.63 -20.46 -1.77
C CYS A 61 16.15 -19.54 -2.88
N VAL A 62 17.46 -19.40 -3.04
CA VAL A 62 18.04 -18.61 -4.15
C VAL A 62 17.88 -19.39 -5.45
N ILE A 63 17.17 -18.82 -6.42
CA ILE A 63 16.86 -19.46 -7.72
C ILE A 63 17.57 -18.82 -8.91
N GLY A 64 18.29 -17.72 -8.70
CA GLY A 64 19.08 -17.09 -9.76
C GLY A 64 19.66 -15.74 -9.35
N TYR A 65 20.47 -15.15 -10.22
CA TYR A 65 21.11 -13.85 -9.99
C TYR A 65 21.48 -13.14 -11.31
N PHE A 66 21.74 -11.84 -11.25
CA PHE A 66 22.34 -11.02 -12.30
C PHE A 66 23.01 -9.78 -11.67
N TYR A 67 23.76 -8.99 -12.42
CA TYR A 67 24.19 -7.67 -11.95
C TYR A 67 23.60 -6.53 -12.77
N GLN A 68 23.49 -5.39 -12.11
CA GLN A 68 23.09 -4.12 -12.68
C GLN A 68 24.25 -3.14 -12.58
N VAL A 69 24.63 -2.51 -13.69
CA VAL A 69 25.67 -1.47 -13.75
C VAL A 69 25.06 -0.15 -14.19
N HIS A 70 25.39 0.95 -13.52
CA HIS A 70 24.89 2.27 -13.92
C HIS A 70 25.39 2.61 -15.34
N HIS A 71 24.57 3.21 -16.20
CA HIS A 71 24.90 3.48 -17.60
C HIS A 71 26.19 4.33 -17.75
N GLU A 72 26.34 5.36 -16.91
CA GLU A 72 27.57 6.18 -16.83
C GLU A 72 28.81 5.40 -16.35
N SER A 73 28.62 4.23 -15.72
CA SER A 73 29.69 3.40 -15.16
C SER A 73 30.08 2.23 -16.05
N VAL A 74 29.46 2.07 -17.22
CA VAL A 74 29.76 0.96 -18.15
C VAL A 74 31.21 1.05 -18.62
N GLY A 75 31.64 2.22 -19.09
CA GLY A 75 33.03 2.42 -19.53
C GLY A 75 34.05 2.20 -18.42
N HIS A 76 33.74 2.64 -17.19
CA HIS A 76 34.59 2.39 -16.02
C HIS A 76 34.66 0.89 -15.66
N LEU A 77 33.58 0.14 -15.86
CA LEU A 77 33.56 -1.31 -15.64
C LEU A 77 34.40 -2.05 -16.69
N GLU A 78 34.28 -1.68 -17.97
CA GLU A 78 35.10 -2.24 -19.04
C GLU A 78 36.60 -1.92 -18.86
N GLN A 79 36.91 -0.73 -18.34
CA GLN A 79 38.28 -0.36 -17.99
C GLN A 79 38.78 -1.17 -16.80
N LEU A 80 37.94 -1.40 -15.77
CA LEU A 80 38.30 -2.24 -14.63
C LEU A 80 38.58 -3.68 -15.04
N GLU A 81 37.74 -4.26 -15.90
CA GLU A 81 37.93 -5.62 -16.40
C GLU A 81 39.22 -5.73 -17.24
N ARG A 82 39.49 -4.77 -18.13
CA ARG A 82 40.75 -4.70 -18.87
C ARG A 82 41.96 -4.53 -17.95
N HIS A 83 41.84 -3.70 -16.92
CA HIS A 83 42.86 -3.53 -15.91
C HIS A 83 43.16 -4.85 -15.20
N PHE A 84 42.14 -5.64 -14.81
CA PHE A 84 42.36 -6.93 -14.17
C PHE A 84 43.02 -7.96 -15.08
N GLU A 85 42.67 -8.04 -16.36
CA GLU A 85 43.23 -9.05 -17.29
C GLU A 85 44.65 -8.74 -17.76
N ASP A 86 45.10 -7.50 -17.59
CA ASP A 86 46.40 -7.06 -18.09
C ASP A 86 47.56 -7.61 -17.26
N ALA A 87 48.11 -8.73 -17.71
CA ALA A 87 49.31 -9.35 -17.13
C ALA A 87 50.56 -8.46 -17.19
N THR A 88 50.59 -7.41 -18.02
CA THR A 88 51.75 -6.50 -18.15
C THR A 88 51.79 -5.42 -17.08
N GLY A 89 50.67 -5.17 -16.39
CA GLY A 89 50.55 -4.16 -15.33
C GLY A 89 50.50 -2.72 -15.81
N ARG A 90 50.31 -2.48 -17.11
CA ARG A 90 50.40 -1.14 -17.73
C ARG A 90 49.04 -0.46 -17.89
N THR A 91 47.97 -1.24 -17.95
CA THR A 91 46.61 -0.75 -18.09
C THR A 91 46.22 -0.06 -16.78
N PRO A 92 45.79 1.20 -16.80
CA PRO A 92 45.41 1.92 -15.58
C PRO A 92 44.03 1.48 -15.08
N ALA A 93 43.87 1.41 -13.76
CA ALA A 93 42.57 1.25 -13.12
C ALA A 93 41.65 2.45 -13.46
N PRO A 94 40.32 2.28 -13.47
CA PRO A 94 39.42 3.40 -13.67
C PRO A 94 39.56 4.42 -12.52
N ALA A 95 39.58 5.71 -12.87
CA ALA A 95 39.66 6.80 -11.90
C ALA A 95 38.46 6.83 -10.95
N VAL A 96 37.31 6.33 -11.40
CA VAL A 96 36.07 6.22 -10.62
C VAL A 96 35.64 4.76 -10.58
N ASN A 97 35.39 4.25 -9.36
CA ASN A 97 34.95 2.87 -9.18
C ASN A 97 33.54 2.67 -9.79
N PRO A 98 33.32 1.67 -10.67
CA PRO A 98 32.06 1.54 -11.38
C PRO A 98 30.88 1.25 -10.45
N ARG A 99 29.81 2.06 -10.56
CA ARG A 99 28.58 1.89 -9.77
C ARG A 99 27.80 0.67 -10.27
N ARG A 100 27.80 -0.40 -9.47
CA ARG A 100 27.21 -1.69 -9.81
C ARG A 100 26.60 -2.36 -8.59
N ARG A 101 25.60 -3.22 -8.79
CA ARG A 101 24.96 -4.00 -7.73
C ARG A 101 24.61 -5.41 -8.19
N VAL A 102 24.69 -6.36 -7.27
CA VAL A 102 24.21 -7.73 -7.45
C VAL A 102 22.71 -7.77 -7.19
N VAL A 103 21.97 -8.47 -8.04
CA VAL A 103 20.54 -8.74 -7.87
C VAL A 103 20.35 -10.24 -7.79
N ILE A 104 19.71 -10.71 -6.72
CA ILE A 104 19.49 -12.13 -6.43
C ILE A 104 17.99 -12.39 -6.45
N PHE A 105 17.57 -13.43 -7.15
CA PHE A 105 16.20 -13.94 -7.13
C PHE A 105 16.06 -14.95 -6.00
N VAL A 106 15.13 -14.69 -5.10
CA VAL A 106 14.80 -15.56 -3.96
C VAL A 106 13.36 -16.05 -4.14
N GLN A 107 13.19 -17.36 -4.24
CA GLN A 107 11.90 -18.04 -4.18
C GLN A 107 11.49 -18.24 -2.73
N LEU A 108 10.27 -17.84 -2.39
CA LEU A 108 9.69 -18.04 -1.06
C LEU A 108 8.76 -19.28 -1.08
N PRO A 109 8.65 -20.04 0.03
CA PRO A 109 7.75 -21.17 0.12
C PRO A 109 6.29 -20.73 -0.03
N SER A 110 5.51 -21.51 -0.78
CA SER A 110 4.11 -21.24 -1.15
C SER A 110 3.14 -21.19 0.04
N THR A 111 3.55 -21.69 1.21
CA THR A 111 2.74 -21.75 2.44
C THR A 111 2.69 -20.42 3.20
N LEU A 112 3.45 -19.41 2.78
CA LEU A 112 3.33 -18.04 3.28
C LEU A 112 2.25 -17.30 2.48
N GLY A 113 0.97 -17.57 2.77
CA GLY A 113 -0.20 -16.88 2.19
C GLY A 113 -0.36 -15.41 2.63
N GLY A 114 0.70 -14.61 2.53
CA GLY A 114 0.71 -13.20 2.89
C GLY A 114 1.42 -12.35 1.86
N ASP A 115 0.85 -11.18 1.59
CA ASP A 115 1.29 -10.17 0.62
C ASP A 115 2.82 -10.03 0.57
N VAL A 116 3.39 -10.32 -0.61
CA VAL A 116 4.84 -10.27 -0.90
C VAL A 116 5.42 -8.86 -0.68
N ARG A 117 4.55 -7.83 -0.62
CA ARG A 117 4.91 -6.43 -0.32
C ARG A 117 5.46 -6.21 1.08
N ARG A 118 5.18 -7.08 2.06
CA ARG A 118 5.72 -6.96 3.43
C ARG A 118 7.24 -7.13 3.51
N PHE A 119 7.85 -7.71 2.48
CA PHE A 119 9.30 -7.94 2.39
C PHE A 119 10.02 -6.96 1.46
N ALA A 120 9.29 -6.09 0.74
CA ALA A 120 9.89 -4.99 0.01
C ALA A 120 10.41 -3.97 1.03
N ARG A 121 11.71 -3.64 0.94
CA ARG A 121 12.32 -2.59 1.76
C ARG A 121 11.50 -1.31 1.54
N ARG A 122 10.74 -0.85 2.56
CA ARG A 122 10.15 0.49 2.56
C ARG A 122 11.27 1.44 2.12
N ARG A 123 11.09 2.14 0.99
CA ARG A 123 11.98 3.22 0.60
C ARG A 123 12.02 4.18 1.78
N SER A 124 13.16 4.24 2.46
CA SER A 124 13.44 5.29 3.41
C SER A 124 13.27 6.61 2.66
N SER A 125 12.31 7.41 3.09
CA SER A 125 12.09 8.80 2.74
C SER A 125 13.36 9.61 3.04
N GLY A 126 14.30 9.62 2.10
CA GLY A 126 15.57 10.33 2.24
C GLY A 126 16.30 10.62 0.93
N ALA A 127 15.75 10.24 -0.22
CA ALA A 127 16.18 10.83 -1.49
C ALA A 127 15.32 12.06 -1.70
N MET A 128 15.92 13.22 -1.43
CA MET A 128 15.43 14.55 -1.72
C MET A 128 15.09 14.61 -3.21
N GLU A 129 13.81 14.42 -3.57
CA GLU A 129 13.26 15.08 -4.75
C GLU A 129 13.25 16.56 -4.41
N MET A 130 13.99 17.33 -5.20
CA MET A 130 13.89 18.78 -5.21
C MET A 130 12.42 19.17 -5.33
N PRO A 131 11.95 20.18 -4.60
CA PRO A 131 10.56 20.58 -4.62
C PRO A 131 10.20 21.04 -6.02
N THR A 132 9.47 20.20 -6.75
CA THR A 132 8.61 20.71 -7.81
C THR A 132 7.63 21.65 -7.12
N GLU A 133 7.69 22.91 -7.53
CA GLU A 133 6.95 24.03 -6.97
C GLU A 133 5.52 23.66 -6.58
N SER A 134 5.19 23.95 -5.32
CA SER A 134 3.83 24.18 -4.80
C SER A 134 2.69 23.53 -5.60
N VAL A 135 2.56 22.20 -5.50
CA VAL A 135 1.26 21.55 -5.77
C VAL A 135 0.38 21.89 -4.57
N THR A 136 -0.39 22.96 -4.70
CA THR A 136 -1.43 23.32 -3.73
C THR A 136 -2.36 22.14 -3.51
N VAL A 137 -2.77 21.94 -2.26
CA VAL A 137 -3.64 20.87 -1.71
C VAL A 137 -4.95 20.64 -2.51
N ILE A 138 -5.28 21.56 -3.42
CA ILE A 138 -6.42 21.51 -4.33
C ILE A 138 -6.21 20.52 -5.49
N ASP A 139 -4.98 20.25 -5.95
CA ASP A 139 -4.75 19.42 -7.15
C ASP A 139 -4.85 17.91 -6.88
N ALA A 140 -4.49 17.44 -5.68
CA ALA A 140 -4.71 16.03 -5.31
C ALA A 140 -6.21 15.72 -5.16
N ALA A 141 -7.00 16.69 -4.68
CA ALA A 141 -8.46 16.60 -4.61
C ALA A 141 -9.13 16.78 -6.00
N ASN A 142 -8.55 17.60 -6.88
CA ASN A 142 -9.04 17.86 -8.25
C ASN A 142 -8.41 17.01 -9.36
N GLY A 143 -7.64 15.97 -9.01
CA GLY A 143 -7.14 15.00 -9.97
C GLY A 143 -5.74 15.33 -10.46
N ALA A 144 -4.74 15.02 -9.65
CA ALA A 144 -3.47 14.57 -10.21
C ALA A 144 -3.81 13.43 -11.19
N GLU A 145 -3.62 13.68 -12.49
CA GLU A 145 -3.87 12.71 -13.55
C GLU A 145 -3.12 11.42 -13.19
N GLN A 146 -3.85 10.44 -12.64
CA GLN A 146 -3.42 9.06 -12.70
C GLN A 146 -3.24 8.76 -14.19
N ASP A 147 -2.03 8.34 -14.57
CA ASP A 147 -1.65 7.95 -15.93
C ASP A 147 -2.58 6.81 -16.38
N ASN A 148 -3.77 7.18 -16.87
CA ASN A 148 -4.86 6.31 -17.29
C ASN A 148 -4.59 5.74 -18.68
N THR A 149 -3.32 5.64 -19.06
CA THR A 149 -2.92 5.09 -20.35
C THR A 149 -3.38 3.63 -20.43
N PRO A 150 -4.14 3.25 -21.49
CA PRO A 150 -4.54 1.89 -21.76
C PRO A 150 -3.38 0.90 -21.68
N ILE A 151 -3.61 -0.23 -21.02
CA ILE A 151 -2.55 -1.22 -20.78
C ILE A 151 -2.45 -2.13 -22.00
N TYR A 152 -1.31 -2.08 -22.68
CA TYR A 152 -0.99 -3.09 -23.68
C TYR A 152 -0.39 -4.32 -23.01
N GLU A 153 -0.68 -5.50 -23.55
CA GLU A 153 -0.18 -6.78 -23.07
C GLU A 153 0.32 -7.66 -24.20
N TRP A 154 1.19 -8.61 -23.86
CA TRP A 154 1.65 -9.64 -24.78
C TRP A 154 1.54 -11.02 -24.16
N TRP A 155 1.33 -12.01 -25.01
CA TRP A 155 1.17 -13.39 -24.61
C TRP A 155 2.51 -14.06 -24.32
N LEU A 156 2.71 -14.52 -23.10
CA LEU A 156 3.83 -15.37 -22.70
C LEU A 156 3.35 -16.82 -22.63
N GLY A 157 3.61 -17.56 -23.70
CA GLY A 157 3.35 -18.99 -23.82
C GLY A 157 3.89 -19.51 -25.16
N PRO A 158 3.92 -20.84 -25.35
CA PRO A 158 4.19 -21.43 -26.67
C PRO A 158 3.24 -20.86 -27.73
N ALA A 159 3.73 -20.73 -28.96
CA ALA A 159 2.89 -20.36 -30.09
C ALA A 159 1.89 -21.50 -30.33
N PRO A 160 0.57 -21.26 -30.27
CA PRO A 160 -0.39 -22.33 -30.50
C PRO A 160 -0.32 -22.81 -31.96
N PRO A 161 -0.44 -24.12 -32.21
CA PRO A 161 -0.71 -24.62 -33.55
C PRO A 161 -2.06 -24.08 -34.03
N GLN A 162 -2.14 -23.56 -35.26
CA GLN A 162 -3.38 -23.02 -35.86
C GLN A 162 -4.54 -24.02 -35.90
N HIS A 163 -4.26 -25.31 -35.72
CA HIS A 163 -5.17 -26.43 -35.93
C HIS A 163 -5.79 -27.01 -34.65
N LEU A 164 -5.49 -26.47 -33.46
CA LEU A 164 -6.08 -26.95 -32.21
C LEU A 164 -7.19 -26.06 -31.68
N VAL A 165 -8.31 -26.73 -31.49
CA VAL A 165 -9.68 -26.27 -31.32
C VAL A 165 -9.98 -25.95 -29.84
N GLN A 166 -10.80 -24.93 -29.63
CA GLN A 166 -11.63 -24.61 -28.45
C GLN A 166 -11.02 -24.12 -27.13
N SER A 167 -9.73 -24.33 -26.84
CA SER A 167 -9.14 -23.89 -25.56
C SER A 167 -7.97 -22.92 -25.75
N PRO A 168 -7.85 -21.85 -24.95
CA PRO A 168 -6.69 -20.97 -25.01
C PRO A 168 -5.42 -21.79 -24.71
N PRO A 169 -4.32 -21.58 -25.44
CA PRO A 169 -3.08 -22.29 -25.19
C PRO A 169 -2.57 -22.04 -23.78
N GLU A 170 -1.69 -22.91 -23.28
CA GLU A 170 -1.00 -22.66 -22.02
C GLU A 170 -0.18 -21.36 -22.12
N GLY A 171 -0.35 -20.47 -21.14
CA GLY A 171 0.37 -19.22 -21.08
C GLY A 171 -0.33 -18.16 -20.23
N ARG A 172 0.24 -16.96 -20.21
CA ARG A 172 -0.35 -15.81 -19.51
C ARG A 172 -0.07 -14.50 -20.23
N TRP A 173 -0.99 -13.56 -20.08
CA TRP A 173 -0.78 -12.18 -20.48
C TRP A 173 0.22 -11.48 -19.57
N LYS A 174 1.16 -10.74 -20.17
CA LYS A 174 2.09 -9.87 -19.46
C LYS A 174 1.91 -8.43 -19.93
N PRO A 175 1.76 -7.45 -19.01
CA PRO A 175 1.71 -6.06 -19.39
C PRO A 175 3.05 -5.59 -19.95
N TYR A 176 3.00 -4.69 -20.92
CA TYR A 176 4.18 -3.91 -21.29
C TYR A 176 4.51 -2.88 -20.21
N HIS A 177 5.72 -2.34 -20.29
CA HIS A 177 6.12 -1.23 -19.43
C HIS A 177 5.18 -0.02 -19.68
N PRO A 178 4.73 0.73 -18.65
CA PRO A 178 3.75 1.82 -18.79
C PRO A 178 4.09 2.83 -19.90
N GLN A 179 5.38 3.14 -20.06
CA GLN A 179 5.82 4.05 -21.10
C GLN A 179 5.71 3.47 -22.53
N VAL A 180 5.92 2.16 -22.69
CA VAL A 180 5.68 1.48 -23.96
C VAL A 180 4.19 1.54 -24.28
N CYS A 181 3.32 1.33 -23.27
CA CYS A 181 1.88 1.54 -23.42
C CYS A 181 1.56 2.97 -23.88
N ARG A 182 2.16 4.01 -23.27
CA ARG A 182 1.96 5.42 -23.66
C ARG A 182 2.33 5.67 -25.12
N ARG A 183 3.48 5.16 -25.56
CA ARG A 183 3.93 5.30 -26.95
C ARG A 183 3.03 4.57 -27.94
N LEU A 184 2.62 3.35 -27.60
CA LEU A 184 1.71 2.56 -28.43
C LEU A 184 0.33 3.20 -28.52
N GLU A 185 -0.17 3.75 -27.41
CA GLU A 185 -1.43 4.48 -27.39
C GLU A 185 -1.33 5.75 -28.22
N ALA A 186 -0.28 6.55 -28.04
CA ALA A 186 -0.04 7.74 -28.86
C ALA A 186 0.06 7.40 -30.36
N ALA A 187 0.70 6.28 -30.71
CA ALA A 187 0.72 5.79 -32.08
C ALA A 187 -0.67 5.35 -32.56
N TYR A 188 -1.45 4.66 -31.72
CA TYR A 188 -2.79 4.22 -32.07
C TYR A 188 -3.74 5.40 -32.31
N GLN A 189 -3.63 6.47 -31.52
CA GLN A 189 -4.45 7.67 -31.69
C GLN A 189 -4.04 8.52 -32.89
N ASN A 190 -2.72 8.67 -33.12
CA ASN A 190 -2.19 9.66 -34.08
C ASN A 190 -1.72 9.05 -35.42
N ASN A 191 -1.53 7.74 -35.52
CA ASN A 191 -1.08 7.08 -36.76
C ASN A 191 -2.21 6.24 -37.36
N HIS A 192 -2.86 6.78 -38.40
CA HIS A 192 -3.96 6.11 -39.09
C HIS A 192 -3.57 4.73 -39.61
N SER A 193 -2.39 4.57 -40.22
CA SER A 193 -1.97 3.29 -40.81
C SER A 193 -1.71 2.21 -39.77
N PHE A 194 -1.28 2.59 -38.56
CA PHE A 194 -1.18 1.66 -37.45
C PHE A 194 -2.56 1.27 -36.89
N ARG A 195 -3.46 2.25 -36.75
CA ARG A 195 -4.83 2.02 -36.28
C ARG A 195 -5.65 1.18 -37.25
N SER A 196 -5.47 1.33 -38.56
CA SER A 196 -6.16 0.54 -39.60
C SER A 196 -5.54 -0.84 -39.85
N GLY A 197 -4.39 -1.14 -39.22
CA GLY A 197 -3.65 -2.40 -39.45
C GLY A 197 -2.86 -2.45 -40.76
N GLU A 198 -2.78 -1.34 -41.50
CA GLU A 198 -2.04 -1.21 -42.76
C GLU A 198 -0.53 -1.23 -42.57
N ALA A 199 -0.02 -0.63 -41.49
CA ALA A 199 1.40 -0.57 -41.20
C ALA A 199 1.69 -0.89 -39.73
N PRO A 200 2.81 -1.58 -39.43
CA PRO A 200 3.21 -1.81 -38.06
C PRO A 200 3.81 -0.53 -37.43
N THR A 201 3.71 -0.41 -36.10
CA THR A 201 4.41 0.63 -35.33
C THR A 201 5.55 0.03 -34.51
N ASP A 202 6.49 0.87 -34.14
CA ASP A 202 7.64 0.50 -33.33
C ASP A 202 7.28 0.39 -31.83
N VAL A 203 7.67 -0.71 -31.18
CA VAL A 203 7.40 -0.95 -29.75
C VAL A 203 8.50 -0.36 -28.86
N ASP A 204 9.77 -0.59 -29.22
CA ASP A 204 10.91 -0.36 -28.32
C ASP A 204 12.14 0.31 -28.97
N GLY A 205 12.00 0.77 -30.21
CA GLY A 205 13.01 1.44 -31.04
C GLY A 205 13.98 0.48 -31.70
N VAL A 206 14.09 -0.74 -31.19
CA VAL A 206 15.28 -1.56 -31.39
C VAL A 206 14.95 -2.90 -32.01
N ARG A 207 14.05 -3.69 -31.41
CA ARG A 207 13.89 -5.11 -31.75
C ARG A 207 12.50 -5.47 -32.23
N TYR A 208 11.47 -4.79 -31.75
CA TYR A 208 10.10 -5.25 -31.95
C TYR A 208 9.19 -4.21 -32.59
N MET A 209 8.29 -4.72 -33.42
CA MET A 209 7.19 -4.01 -34.04
C MET A 209 5.86 -4.58 -33.55
N MET A 210 4.81 -3.78 -33.63
CA MET A 210 3.43 -4.16 -33.34
C MET A 210 2.56 -3.87 -34.55
N GLN A 211 1.71 -4.80 -34.94
CA GLN A 211 0.68 -4.58 -35.96
C GLN A 211 -0.71 -4.80 -35.36
N HIS A 212 -1.66 -3.93 -35.69
CA HIS A 212 -3.07 -4.13 -35.39
C HIS A 212 -3.67 -5.17 -36.33
N VAL A 213 -4.42 -6.12 -35.78
CA VAL A 213 -5.03 -7.22 -36.54
C VAL A 213 -6.54 -7.04 -36.52
N ILE A 214 -7.12 -6.86 -37.70
CA ILE A 214 -8.57 -6.78 -37.93
C ILE A 214 -9.00 -7.85 -38.93
N ALA A 215 -10.30 -8.10 -39.05
CA ALA A 215 -10.82 -9.17 -39.92
C ALA A 215 -10.36 -9.00 -41.38
N GLU A 216 -10.35 -7.76 -41.87
CA GLU A 216 -9.98 -7.39 -43.23
C GLU A 216 -8.46 -7.35 -43.45
N ARG A 217 -7.67 -7.24 -42.37
CA ARG A 217 -6.20 -7.10 -42.39
C ARG A 217 -5.59 -8.07 -41.35
N PRO A 218 -5.48 -9.36 -41.70
CA PRO A 218 -4.78 -10.32 -40.86
C PRO A 218 -3.28 -10.04 -40.82
N PHE A 219 -2.60 -10.57 -39.80
CA PHE A 219 -1.13 -10.57 -39.76
C PHE A 219 -0.61 -11.57 -40.79
N ASP A 220 -0.20 -11.05 -41.96
CA ASP A 220 0.21 -11.82 -43.12
C ASP A 220 1.41 -11.16 -43.79
N TYR A 221 2.55 -11.85 -43.76
CA TYR A 221 3.81 -11.43 -44.40
C TYR A 221 4.26 -12.45 -45.44
N PHE A 222 3.33 -13.24 -45.98
CA PHE A 222 3.66 -14.21 -47.02
C PHE A 222 4.27 -13.49 -48.24
N GLY A 223 5.44 -13.96 -48.69
CA GLY A 223 6.19 -13.34 -49.79
C GLY A 223 6.96 -12.06 -49.43
N ALA A 224 6.87 -11.55 -48.20
CA ALA A 224 7.64 -10.39 -47.77
C ALA A 224 9.12 -10.75 -47.48
N PRO A 225 10.07 -9.84 -47.73
CA PRO A 225 11.47 -10.07 -47.40
C PRO A 225 11.66 -10.24 -45.89
N SER A 226 12.15 -11.41 -45.47
CA SER A 226 12.35 -11.77 -44.07
C SER A 226 13.60 -12.65 -43.91
N ARG A 227 14.24 -12.60 -42.74
CA ARG A 227 15.39 -13.47 -42.40
C ARG A 227 15.04 -14.95 -42.36
N GLU A 228 13.81 -15.27 -41.97
CA GLU A 228 13.25 -16.63 -42.00
C GLU A 228 11.95 -16.60 -42.84
N PRO A 229 11.69 -17.62 -43.68
CA PRO A 229 10.54 -17.62 -44.58
C PRO A 229 9.22 -17.60 -43.80
N PHE A 230 8.32 -16.70 -44.20
CA PHE A 230 6.97 -16.63 -43.63
C PHE A 230 6.04 -17.56 -44.40
N LEU A 231 5.58 -18.64 -43.75
CA LEU A 231 4.72 -19.67 -44.34
C LEU A 231 3.24 -19.34 -44.14
N ALA A 232 2.35 -19.96 -44.91
CA ALA A 232 0.90 -19.77 -44.77
C ALA A 232 0.39 -20.12 -43.36
N GLU A 233 0.99 -21.13 -42.73
CA GLU A 233 0.75 -21.53 -41.34
C GLU A 233 1.19 -20.48 -40.30
N ASN A 234 1.89 -19.42 -40.72
CA ASN A 234 2.29 -18.33 -39.85
C ASN A 234 1.27 -17.18 -39.81
N LYS A 235 0.27 -17.19 -40.71
CA LYS A 235 -0.79 -16.18 -40.73
C LYS A 235 -1.56 -16.14 -39.42
N VAL A 236 -1.93 -14.96 -38.94
CA VAL A 236 -2.75 -14.83 -37.73
C VAL A 236 -3.95 -13.91 -38.00
N THR A 237 -5.14 -14.39 -37.69
CA THR A 237 -6.41 -13.63 -37.79
C THR A 237 -6.91 -13.25 -36.40
N VAL A 238 -7.99 -12.47 -36.34
CA VAL A 238 -8.67 -12.13 -35.07
C VAL A 238 -9.25 -13.36 -34.36
N ASP A 239 -9.49 -14.45 -35.07
CA ASP A 239 -10.03 -15.71 -34.53
C ASP A 239 -8.97 -16.57 -33.82
N HIS A 240 -7.73 -16.09 -33.75
CA HIS A 240 -6.66 -16.78 -33.06
C HIS A 240 -7.06 -17.13 -31.61
N PRO A 241 -6.81 -18.36 -31.13
CA PRO A 241 -7.30 -18.84 -29.83
C PRO A 241 -6.88 -18.02 -28.61
N CYS A 242 -5.76 -17.29 -28.69
CA CYS A 242 -5.32 -16.41 -27.61
C CYS A 242 -6.23 -15.19 -27.43
N PHE A 243 -6.91 -14.71 -28.48
CA PHE A 243 -7.78 -13.54 -28.37
C PHE A 243 -9.13 -13.96 -27.81
N SER A 244 -9.55 -13.29 -26.74
CA SER A 244 -10.88 -13.48 -26.18
C SER A 244 -11.95 -12.89 -27.10
N ALA A 245 -13.22 -13.28 -26.91
CA ALA A 245 -14.34 -12.64 -27.58
C ALA A 245 -14.35 -11.10 -27.35
N MET A 246 -13.94 -10.66 -26.15
CA MET A 246 -13.81 -9.24 -25.80
C MET A 246 -12.73 -8.53 -26.62
N ASP A 247 -11.57 -9.15 -26.82
CA ASP A 247 -10.47 -8.57 -27.61
C ASP A 247 -10.91 -8.37 -29.07
N ARG A 248 -11.67 -9.33 -29.62
CA ARG A 248 -12.23 -9.28 -30.98
C ARG A 248 -13.27 -8.19 -31.13
N ALA A 249 -14.27 -8.18 -30.25
CA ALA A 249 -15.37 -7.22 -30.29
C ALA A 249 -14.89 -5.77 -30.12
N SER A 250 -13.83 -5.58 -29.33
CA SER A 250 -13.27 -4.25 -29.06
C SER A 250 -12.22 -3.79 -30.08
N GLN A 251 -11.94 -4.60 -31.12
CA GLN A 251 -10.86 -4.38 -32.08
C GLN A 251 -9.53 -4.08 -31.38
N ASN A 252 -9.18 -4.94 -30.41
CA ASN A 252 -8.00 -4.77 -29.56
C ASN A 252 -7.00 -5.92 -29.76
N CYS A 253 -7.03 -6.58 -30.92
CA CYS A 253 -6.16 -7.69 -31.29
C CYS A 253 -4.90 -7.17 -32.00
N PHE A 254 -3.72 -7.50 -31.48
CA PHE A 254 -2.44 -7.07 -32.05
C PHE A 254 -1.46 -8.24 -32.16
N MET A 255 -0.42 -8.06 -32.97
CA MET A 255 0.70 -8.99 -33.05
C MET A 255 2.01 -8.25 -32.85
N GLN A 256 2.80 -8.68 -31.86
CA GLN A 256 4.18 -8.24 -31.72
C GLN A 256 5.10 -9.17 -32.51
N PHE A 257 6.01 -8.63 -33.30
CA PHE A 257 6.99 -9.41 -34.05
C PHE A 257 8.38 -8.75 -34.06
N GLN A 258 9.42 -9.53 -34.38
CA GLN A 258 10.79 -9.04 -34.45
C GLN A 258 11.06 -8.29 -35.77
N LYS A 259 11.74 -7.14 -35.71
CA LYS A 259 12.17 -6.38 -36.89
C LYS A 259 12.98 -7.27 -37.84
N GLY A 260 12.55 -7.35 -39.10
CA GLY A 260 13.18 -8.17 -40.13
C GLY A 260 12.97 -9.68 -39.98
N ASN A 261 12.16 -10.12 -39.00
CA ASN A 261 11.74 -11.52 -38.87
C ASN A 261 10.30 -11.62 -38.32
N PRO A 262 9.27 -11.49 -39.18
CA PRO A 262 7.87 -11.62 -38.82
C PRO A 262 7.46 -13.02 -38.35
N GLN A 263 8.25 -14.06 -38.66
CA GLN A 263 7.98 -15.43 -38.17
C GLN A 263 8.09 -15.47 -36.64
N ARG A 264 9.04 -14.72 -36.06
CA ARG A 264 9.21 -14.55 -34.61
C ARG A 264 8.20 -13.55 -34.07
N ARG A 265 7.00 -14.05 -33.82
CA ARG A 265 5.82 -13.28 -33.40
C ARG A 265 5.16 -13.84 -32.16
N ARG A 266 4.34 -13.02 -31.52
CA ARG A 266 3.45 -13.42 -30.42
C ARG A 266 2.19 -12.55 -30.38
N PRO A 267 1.05 -13.10 -29.95
CA PRO A 267 -0.16 -12.31 -29.72
C PRO A 267 0.08 -11.18 -28.73
N ALA A 268 -0.51 -10.02 -29.01
CA ALA A 268 -0.54 -8.85 -28.15
C ALA A 268 -1.96 -8.28 -28.14
N ARG A 269 -2.33 -7.56 -27.09
CA ARG A 269 -3.65 -6.94 -26.98
C ARG A 269 -3.57 -5.58 -26.31
N ARG A 270 -4.55 -4.74 -26.58
CA ARG A 270 -4.80 -3.49 -25.85
C ARG A 270 -5.95 -3.74 -24.88
N ARG A 271 -5.70 -3.70 -23.57
CA ARG A 271 -6.81 -3.71 -22.62
C ARG A 271 -7.46 -2.32 -22.63
N PRO A 272 -8.77 -2.23 -22.91
CA PRO A 272 -9.48 -0.98 -22.73
C PRO A 272 -9.39 -0.56 -21.26
N ASP A 273 -9.17 0.72 -21.01
CA ASP A 273 -9.18 1.23 -19.64
C ASP A 273 -10.62 1.25 -19.08
N ALA A 274 -10.76 1.34 -17.75
CA ALA A 274 -12.07 1.35 -17.11
C ALA A 274 -12.96 2.52 -17.58
N SER A 275 -12.38 3.64 -18.00
CA SER A 275 -13.13 4.81 -18.50
C SER A 275 -13.66 4.59 -19.90
N GLU A 276 -12.90 3.94 -20.78
CA GLU A 276 -13.36 3.51 -22.11
C GLU A 276 -14.47 2.48 -22.01
N ILE A 277 -14.33 1.55 -21.05
CA ILE A 277 -15.37 0.59 -20.71
C ILE A 277 -16.64 1.31 -20.25
N ALA A 278 -16.52 2.27 -19.34
CA ALA A 278 -17.65 3.06 -18.85
C ALA A 278 -18.37 3.84 -19.98
N LYS A 279 -17.61 4.50 -20.86
CA LYS A 279 -18.17 5.25 -22.00
C LYS A 279 -18.88 4.37 -23.03
N ARG A 280 -18.41 3.13 -23.21
CA ARG A 280 -18.97 2.16 -24.17
C ARG A 280 -20.02 1.23 -23.54
N ALA A 281 -20.33 1.41 -22.26
CA ALA A 281 -21.30 0.57 -21.57
C ALA A 281 -22.69 0.78 -22.19
N VAL A 282 -23.32 -0.33 -22.60
CA VAL A 282 -24.63 -0.30 -23.26
C VAL A 282 -25.69 -0.28 -22.15
N MET A 283 -26.31 0.88 -21.94
CA MET A 283 -27.37 1.06 -20.96
C MET A 283 -28.70 0.57 -21.53
N THR A 284 -29.23 -0.53 -21.00
CA THR A 284 -30.54 -1.05 -21.42
C THR A 284 -31.67 -0.48 -20.56
N GLY A 285 -32.82 -0.27 -21.19
CA GLY A 285 -34.07 0.06 -20.48
C GLY A 285 -34.77 -1.14 -19.85
N HIS A 286 -34.32 -2.36 -20.15
CA HIS A 286 -34.88 -3.61 -19.63
C HIS A 286 -34.06 -4.11 -18.42
N PRO A 287 -34.70 -4.76 -17.42
CA PRO A 287 -33.99 -5.42 -16.33
C PRO A 287 -32.99 -6.43 -16.91
N CYS A 288 -31.73 -6.38 -16.51
CA CYS A 288 -30.83 -7.48 -16.86
C CYS A 288 -31.28 -8.73 -16.08
N SER A 289 -31.10 -9.92 -16.64
CA SER A 289 -31.30 -11.21 -15.95
C SER A 289 -30.32 -11.45 -14.79
N ILE A 290 -29.57 -10.40 -14.42
CA ILE A 290 -28.53 -10.34 -13.41
C ILE A 290 -28.97 -9.28 -12.38
N CYS A 291 -30.15 -9.44 -11.82
CA CYS A 291 -30.49 -8.73 -10.60
C CYS A 291 -29.70 -9.40 -9.48
N PHE A 292 -28.69 -8.72 -8.92
CA PHE A 292 -27.89 -9.10 -7.75
C PHE A 292 -27.81 -10.62 -7.52
N SER A 293 -26.84 -11.30 -8.16
CA SER A 293 -26.49 -12.65 -7.69
C SER A 293 -26.22 -12.58 -6.18
N GLU A 294 -26.61 -13.60 -5.43
CA GLU A 294 -26.59 -13.64 -3.94
C GLU A 294 -25.25 -13.21 -3.30
N ASP A 295 -24.17 -13.17 -4.08
CA ASP A 295 -22.84 -12.66 -3.73
C ASP A 295 -22.67 -11.12 -3.80
N GLY A 296 -23.71 -10.35 -4.13
CA GLY A 296 -23.71 -8.87 -4.06
C GLY A 296 -22.90 -8.12 -5.12
N GLN A 297 -22.40 -8.80 -6.16
CA GLN A 297 -21.65 -8.17 -7.26
C GLN A 297 -22.49 -8.17 -8.55
N LEU A 298 -22.50 -7.07 -9.32
CA LEU A 298 -23.04 -7.12 -10.69
C LEU A 298 -22.13 -8.05 -11.49
N THR A 299 -22.66 -9.21 -11.91
CA THR A 299 -21.92 -10.14 -12.78
C THR A 299 -21.91 -9.60 -14.22
N GLY A 300 -21.12 -8.55 -14.46
CA GLY A 300 -20.88 -8.01 -15.78
C GLY A 300 -19.41 -8.18 -16.17
N CYS A 301 -18.99 -9.36 -16.62
CA CYS A 301 -17.77 -9.44 -17.44
C CYS A 301 -17.70 -10.74 -18.25
N ASN A 302 -18.13 -10.66 -19.51
CA ASN A 302 -17.53 -11.40 -20.64
C ASN A 302 -17.92 -10.80 -22.02
N ASN A 303 -19.01 -10.03 -22.12
CA ASN A 303 -19.60 -9.64 -23.43
C ASN A 303 -20.00 -8.14 -23.56
N ALA A 304 -19.20 -7.21 -23.04
CA ALA A 304 -19.53 -5.78 -22.84
C ALA A 304 -20.39 -5.52 -21.59
N HIS A 305 -20.14 -4.38 -20.93
CA HIS A 305 -20.85 -4.01 -19.70
C HIS A 305 -22.27 -3.59 -20.07
N VAL A 306 -23.22 -4.49 -19.84
CA VAL A 306 -24.65 -4.21 -19.95
C VAL A 306 -25.17 -4.05 -18.52
N ILE A 307 -25.42 -2.81 -18.14
CA ILE A 307 -26.00 -2.46 -16.84
C ILE A 307 -27.29 -1.72 -17.17
N CYS A 308 -28.43 -2.17 -16.62
CA CYS A 308 -29.66 -1.42 -16.79
C CYS A 308 -29.60 -0.12 -15.97
N LYS A 309 -30.35 0.90 -16.40
CA LYS A 309 -30.39 2.22 -15.75
C LYS A 309 -30.65 2.13 -14.24
N GLN A 310 -31.53 1.22 -13.82
CA GLN A 310 -31.89 1.01 -12.41
C GLN A 310 -30.77 0.36 -11.59
N CYS A 311 -30.11 -0.68 -12.11
CA CYS A 311 -28.98 -1.33 -11.46
C CYS A 311 -27.78 -0.37 -11.29
N LEU A 312 -27.57 0.52 -12.27
CA LEU A 312 -26.55 1.56 -12.19
C LEU A 312 -26.83 2.53 -11.03
N CYS A 313 -28.05 3.08 -10.97
CA CYS A 313 -28.45 4.01 -9.90
C CYS A 313 -28.36 3.33 -8.51
N MET A 314 -28.86 2.11 -8.39
CA MET A 314 -28.78 1.34 -7.14
C MET A 314 -27.33 1.04 -6.74
N GLY A 315 -26.49 0.58 -7.66
CA GLY A 315 -25.09 0.28 -7.37
C GLY A 315 -24.30 1.51 -6.92
N LEU A 316 -24.49 2.65 -7.59
CA LEU A 316 -23.84 3.91 -7.20
C LEU A 316 -24.34 4.43 -5.84
N ARG A 317 -25.64 4.27 -5.53
CA ARG A 317 -26.18 4.56 -4.20
C ARG A 317 -25.50 3.73 -3.13
N THR A 318 -25.38 2.41 -3.34
CA THR A 318 -24.70 1.50 -2.41
C THR A 318 -23.25 1.93 -2.18
N ILE A 319 -22.50 2.22 -3.25
CA ILE A 319 -21.11 2.70 -3.15
C ILE A 319 -21.03 3.98 -2.32
N CYS A 320 -21.83 4.99 -2.64
CA CYS A 320 -21.82 6.27 -1.93
C CYS A 320 -22.22 6.14 -0.45
N GLY A 321 -22.98 5.10 -0.09
CA GLY A 321 -23.42 4.82 1.27
C GLY A 321 -22.36 4.13 2.15
N ASP A 322 -21.33 3.52 1.55
CA ASP A 322 -20.32 2.76 2.29
C ASP A 322 -18.90 3.16 1.89
N THR A 323 -18.19 3.81 2.83
CA THR A 323 -16.80 4.24 2.63
C THR A 323 -15.77 3.15 2.88
N LEU A 324 -16.17 1.91 3.20
CA LEU A 324 -15.28 0.78 3.45
C LEU A 324 -15.14 -0.15 2.23
N VAL A 325 -16.02 -0.03 1.23
CA VAL A 325 -15.96 -0.83 0.01
C VAL A 325 -15.09 -0.11 -1.02
N TRP A 326 -13.93 -0.66 -1.38
CA TRP A 326 -12.98 0.04 -2.27
C TRP A 326 -12.68 -0.68 -3.59
N ASP A 327 -13.03 -1.95 -3.70
CA ASP A 327 -12.73 -2.80 -4.86
C ASP A 327 -14.01 -3.51 -5.33
N ASN A 328 -13.99 -4.00 -6.57
CA ASN A 328 -15.13 -4.65 -7.23
C ASN A 328 -16.41 -3.78 -7.20
N LEU A 329 -16.24 -2.48 -7.39
CA LEU A 329 -17.31 -1.49 -7.35
C LEU A 329 -18.21 -1.67 -8.58
N LEU A 330 -19.51 -1.84 -8.36
CA LEU A 330 -20.46 -2.29 -9.39
C LEU A 330 -20.13 -3.72 -9.86
N CYS A 331 -19.01 -3.92 -10.54
CA CYS A 331 -18.46 -5.19 -10.98
C CYS A 331 -16.96 -5.30 -10.64
N GLY A 332 -16.34 -6.44 -10.93
CA GLY A 332 -14.89 -6.66 -10.73
C GLY A 332 -13.95 -5.76 -11.55
N CYS A 333 -14.48 -4.87 -12.40
CA CYS A 333 -13.68 -3.97 -13.25
C CYS A 333 -13.46 -2.56 -12.68
N PHE A 334 -14.22 -2.13 -11.66
CA PHE A 334 -14.06 -0.80 -11.06
C PHE A 334 -13.60 -0.88 -9.61
N SER A 335 -12.83 0.13 -9.18
CA SER A 335 -12.32 0.26 -7.82
C SER A 335 -12.13 1.73 -7.45
N LYS A 336 -11.66 2.02 -6.23
CA LYS A 336 -11.31 3.38 -5.79
C LYS A 336 -10.28 4.05 -6.69
N THR A 337 -9.53 3.28 -7.47
CA THR A 337 -8.54 3.79 -8.42
C THR A 337 -9.14 4.17 -9.78
N THR A 338 -10.35 3.72 -10.12
CA THR A 338 -10.99 4.02 -11.41
C THR A 338 -11.89 5.26 -11.30
N ARG A 339 -11.35 6.36 -10.77
CA ARG A 339 -12.13 7.57 -10.44
C ARG A 339 -12.89 8.15 -11.62
N LYS A 340 -12.22 8.34 -12.75
CA LYS A 340 -12.81 8.93 -13.97
C LYS A 340 -13.95 8.07 -14.54
N ALA A 341 -13.78 6.74 -14.52
CA ALA A 341 -14.77 5.79 -14.98
C ALA A 341 -16.05 5.85 -14.13
N LEU A 342 -15.90 5.85 -12.81
CA LEU A 342 -17.04 5.93 -11.88
C LEU A 342 -17.75 7.28 -11.95
N LEU A 343 -17.02 8.38 -12.16
CA LEU A 343 -17.64 9.68 -12.41
C LEU A 343 -18.41 9.72 -13.74
N THR A 344 -17.87 9.10 -14.80
CA THR A 344 -18.59 8.97 -16.09
C THR A 344 -19.88 8.16 -15.92
N LEU A 345 -19.83 7.06 -15.18
CA LEU A 345 -21.01 6.25 -14.87
C LEU A 345 -22.03 7.01 -14.01
N ALA A 346 -21.57 7.87 -13.11
CA ALA A 346 -22.44 8.75 -12.33
C ALA A 346 -23.15 9.79 -13.21
N GLU A 347 -22.46 10.39 -14.17
CA GLU A 347 -23.08 11.29 -15.16
C GLU A 347 -24.17 10.57 -15.97
N HIS A 348 -23.92 9.32 -16.38
CA HIS A 348 -24.94 8.51 -17.06
C HIS A 348 -26.16 8.22 -16.18
N ALA A 349 -25.96 7.98 -14.89
CA ALA A 349 -27.05 7.79 -13.92
C ALA A 349 -27.86 9.08 -13.74
N ASP A 350 -27.18 10.22 -13.62
CA ASP A 350 -27.77 11.55 -13.50
C ASP A 350 -28.67 11.88 -14.71
N VAL A 351 -28.14 11.73 -15.93
CA VAL A 351 -28.93 11.91 -17.17
C VAL A 351 -30.14 10.98 -17.18
N SER A 352 -29.94 9.71 -16.82
CA SER A 352 -31.03 8.73 -16.79
C SER A 352 -32.14 9.08 -15.79
N VAL A 353 -31.80 9.62 -14.61
CA VAL A 353 -32.78 10.05 -13.61
C VAL A 353 -33.53 11.28 -14.12
N GLN A 354 -32.83 12.26 -14.68
CA GLN A 354 -33.46 13.48 -15.21
C GLN A 354 -34.38 13.18 -16.40
N ASP A 355 -34.00 12.24 -17.27
CA ASP A 355 -34.86 11.76 -18.36
C ASP A 355 -36.18 11.16 -17.80
N ARG A 356 -36.10 10.33 -16.75
CA ARG A 356 -37.28 9.71 -16.12
C ARG A 356 -38.13 10.70 -15.33
N ILE A 357 -37.53 11.74 -14.75
CA ILE A 357 -38.28 12.84 -14.11
C ILE A 357 -39.05 13.64 -15.18
N THR A 358 -38.39 13.95 -16.30
CA THR A 358 -38.97 14.75 -17.40
C THR A 358 -40.01 13.95 -18.18
N SER A 359 -39.81 12.64 -18.32
CA SER A 359 -40.73 11.72 -18.99
C SER A 359 -41.02 10.50 -18.09
N PRO A 360 -41.95 10.65 -17.13
CA PRO A 360 -42.30 9.58 -16.20
C PRO A 360 -42.84 8.34 -16.92
N PRO A 361 -42.63 7.13 -16.36
CA PRO A 361 -43.25 5.91 -16.89
C PRO A 361 -44.76 6.06 -16.97
N LYS A 362 -45.33 5.60 -18.09
CA LYS A 362 -46.79 5.61 -18.32
C LYS A 362 -47.48 4.37 -17.74
N ASP A 363 -46.75 3.27 -17.62
CA ASP A 363 -47.22 2.07 -16.97
C ASP A 363 -47.30 2.28 -15.45
N GLU A 364 -48.38 1.81 -14.83
CA GLU A 364 -48.66 2.06 -13.41
C GLU A 364 -47.66 1.36 -12.48
N LEU A 365 -47.22 0.14 -12.84
CA LEU A 365 -46.27 -0.61 -12.04
C LEU A 365 -44.87 0.02 -12.13
N GLU A 366 -44.44 0.37 -13.35
CA GLU A 366 -43.16 1.07 -13.57
C GLU A 366 -43.13 2.45 -12.90
N ARG A 367 -44.27 3.12 -12.81
CA ARG A 367 -44.42 4.41 -12.11
C ARG A 367 -44.27 4.26 -10.60
N GLN A 368 -44.89 3.25 -10.00
CA GLN A 368 -44.74 2.95 -8.57
C GLN A 368 -43.29 2.57 -8.21
N ASP A 369 -42.63 1.78 -9.06
CA ASP A 369 -41.21 1.44 -8.89
C ASP A 369 -40.32 2.67 -8.98
N PHE A 370 -40.60 3.57 -9.94
CA PHE A 370 -39.88 4.83 -10.08
C PHE A 370 -40.07 5.74 -8.85
N GLU A 371 -41.29 5.92 -8.38
CA GLU A 371 -41.60 6.73 -7.19
C GLU A 371 -40.90 6.18 -5.94
N SER A 372 -40.90 4.85 -5.77
CA SER A 372 -40.18 4.17 -4.68
C SER A 372 -38.67 4.36 -4.76
N GLU A 373 -38.08 4.26 -5.95
CA GLU A 373 -36.66 4.51 -6.18
C GLU A 373 -36.28 5.97 -5.86
N MET A 374 -37.11 6.94 -6.24
CA MET A 374 -36.91 8.35 -5.91
C MET A 374 -37.00 8.62 -4.41
N GLN A 375 -37.92 7.97 -3.69
CA GLN A 375 -38.00 8.08 -2.23
C GLN A 375 -36.75 7.49 -1.54
N LEU A 376 -36.28 6.33 -1.99
CA LEU A 376 -35.06 5.71 -1.47
C LEU A 376 -33.84 6.59 -1.71
N MET A 377 -33.71 7.17 -2.91
CA MET A 377 -32.62 8.09 -3.23
C MET A 377 -32.67 9.35 -2.36
N ARG A 378 -33.85 9.95 -2.15
CA ARG A 378 -34.01 11.10 -1.26
C ARG A 378 -33.56 10.80 0.16
N ARG A 379 -33.98 9.66 0.72
CA ARG A 379 -33.57 9.24 2.07
C ARG A 379 -32.07 8.99 2.18
N GLN A 380 -31.49 8.30 1.20
CA GLN A 380 -30.10 7.88 1.27
C GLN A 380 -29.11 9.02 1.03
N PHE A 381 -29.47 10.01 0.20
CA PHE A 381 -28.65 11.17 -0.09
C PHE A 381 -29.02 12.42 0.72
N ASP A 382 -29.95 12.27 1.67
CA ASP A 382 -30.48 13.35 2.51
C ASP A 382 -30.96 14.55 1.68
N LEU A 383 -31.73 14.25 0.62
CA LEU A 383 -32.32 15.26 -0.24
C LEU A 383 -33.67 15.69 0.38
N GLY A 384 -33.87 17.00 0.54
CA GLY A 384 -35.15 17.57 0.99
C GLY A 384 -36.30 17.29 0.03
N ALA A 385 -37.49 17.84 0.29
CA ALA A 385 -38.69 17.60 -0.52
C ALA A 385 -38.70 18.31 -1.90
N GLY A 386 -37.72 19.17 -2.20
CA GLY A 386 -37.62 19.93 -3.45
C GLY A 386 -37.19 19.09 -4.66
N ASP A 387 -36.82 19.75 -5.76
CA ASP A 387 -36.36 19.07 -6.97
C ASP A 387 -35.06 18.29 -6.75
N ILE A 388 -34.93 17.15 -7.43
CA ILE A 388 -33.71 16.34 -7.38
C ILE A 388 -32.64 17.02 -8.24
N PRO A 389 -31.45 17.32 -7.70
CA PRO A 389 -30.37 17.94 -8.46
C PRO A 389 -30.02 17.13 -9.72
N SER A 390 -29.70 17.82 -10.81
CA SER A 390 -29.36 17.20 -12.10
C SER A 390 -28.01 16.48 -12.12
N ASN A 391 -27.20 16.60 -11.07
CA ASN A 391 -25.85 16.04 -10.93
C ASN A 391 -25.66 15.33 -9.57
N VAL A 392 -26.75 14.77 -9.02
CA VAL A 392 -26.77 14.20 -7.67
C VAL A 392 -25.78 13.04 -7.50
N PHE A 393 -25.73 12.11 -8.46
CA PHE A 393 -24.80 10.97 -8.42
C PHE A 393 -23.36 11.43 -8.60
N PHE A 394 -23.11 12.37 -9.51
CA PHE A 394 -21.78 12.91 -9.73
C PHE A 394 -21.20 13.54 -8.45
N GLU A 395 -21.96 14.41 -7.79
CA GLU A 395 -21.51 15.05 -6.55
C GLU A 395 -21.37 14.06 -5.40
N LYS A 396 -22.30 13.11 -5.25
CA LYS A 396 -22.18 12.07 -4.21
C LYS A 396 -21.00 11.14 -4.42
N MET A 397 -20.68 10.78 -5.66
CA MET A 397 -19.46 10.03 -5.95
C MET A 397 -18.20 10.85 -5.64
N ARG A 398 -18.18 12.16 -5.92
CA ARG A 398 -17.05 13.03 -5.53
C ARG A 398 -16.87 13.12 -4.01
N GLU A 399 -17.97 13.29 -3.28
CA GLU A 399 -17.97 13.26 -1.81
C GLU A 399 -17.43 11.93 -1.28
N TRP A 400 -17.86 10.82 -1.87
CA TRP A 400 -17.39 9.48 -1.51
C TRP A 400 -15.89 9.32 -1.75
N PHE A 401 -15.35 9.75 -2.90
CA PHE A 401 -13.90 9.72 -3.15
C PHE A 401 -13.13 10.54 -2.10
N LYS A 402 -13.65 11.70 -1.69
CA LYS A 402 -13.04 12.52 -0.64
C LYS A 402 -13.01 11.76 0.69
N LYS A 403 -14.11 11.11 1.08
CA LYS A 403 -14.19 10.32 2.32
C LYS A 403 -13.26 9.10 2.29
N VAL A 404 -13.20 8.37 1.18
CA VAL A 404 -12.28 7.24 1.01
C VAL A 404 -10.83 7.70 1.08
N PHE A 405 -10.49 8.81 0.44
CA PHE A 405 -9.15 9.39 0.53
C PHE A 405 -8.80 9.76 1.97
N ILE A 406 -9.68 10.48 2.66
CA ILE A 406 -9.52 10.84 4.08
C ILE A 406 -9.28 9.58 4.93
N HIS A 407 -10.04 8.51 4.70
CA HIS A 407 -9.84 7.25 5.41
C HIS A 407 -8.45 6.63 5.13
N ASP A 408 -8.01 6.63 3.86
CA ASP A 408 -6.74 6.03 3.43
C ASP A 408 -5.54 6.76 4.05
N VAL A 409 -5.59 8.10 4.14
CA VAL A 409 -4.45 8.90 4.62
C VAL A 409 -4.61 9.43 6.05
N GLY A 410 -5.79 9.36 6.64
CA GLY A 410 -6.10 10.02 7.93
C GLY A 410 -5.21 9.58 9.08
N HIS A 411 -4.73 8.33 9.05
CA HIS A 411 -3.77 7.81 10.04
C HIS A 411 -2.43 8.55 10.06
N LEU A 412 -2.10 9.34 9.02
CA LEU A 412 -0.90 10.16 8.91
C LEU A 412 -1.07 11.59 9.46
N TYR A 413 -2.28 11.97 9.85
CA TYR A 413 -2.61 13.34 10.27
C TYR A 413 -3.11 13.38 11.71
N HIS A 414 -2.97 14.54 12.34
CA HIS A 414 -3.78 14.95 13.47
C HIS A 414 -4.92 15.84 12.95
N ALA A 415 -6.15 15.35 13.05
CA ALA A 415 -7.34 16.09 12.64
C ALA A 415 -7.66 17.23 13.61
N CYS A 416 -8.24 18.31 13.10
CA CYS A 416 -8.80 19.36 13.93
C CYS A 416 -10.06 18.84 14.64
N GLN A 417 -10.16 19.06 15.94
CA GLN A 417 -11.27 18.60 16.80
C GLN A 417 -12.54 19.45 16.64
N HIS A 418 -12.45 20.61 15.99
CA HIS A 418 -13.60 21.48 15.79
C HIS A 418 -14.55 20.91 14.72
N PRO A 419 -15.88 20.82 14.98
CA PRO A 419 -16.84 20.21 14.05
C PRO A 419 -16.82 20.81 12.64
N SER A 420 -16.59 22.12 12.51
CA SER A 420 -16.50 22.80 11.21
C SER A 420 -15.27 22.40 10.37
N CYS A 421 -14.27 21.77 10.98
CA CYS A 421 -13.05 21.29 10.32
C CYS A 421 -13.03 19.77 10.13
N ALA A 422 -14.08 19.05 10.55
CA ALA A 422 -14.12 17.58 10.53
C ALA A 422 -13.89 16.97 9.13
N ASN A 423 -14.26 17.69 8.06
CA ASN A 423 -14.10 17.24 6.67
C ASN A 423 -13.12 18.12 5.86
N LYS A 424 -12.32 18.94 6.55
CA LYS A 424 -11.37 19.89 5.95
C LYS A 424 -9.95 19.44 6.26
N MET A 425 -9.39 18.54 5.44
CA MET A 425 -8.01 18.05 5.62
C MET A 425 -6.97 19.16 5.55
N GLU A 426 -7.25 20.25 4.83
CA GLU A 426 -6.44 21.47 4.81
C GLU A 426 -6.28 22.08 6.20
N ASN A 427 -7.21 21.78 7.13
CA ASN A 427 -7.13 22.21 8.51
C ASN A 427 -6.50 21.17 9.43
N TRP A 428 -5.97 20.08 8.90
CA TRP A 428 -5.29 19.03 9.65
C TRP A 428 -3.77 19.22 9.52
N ILE A 429 -3.03 18.69 10.48
CA ILE A 429 -1.57 18.75 10.46
C ILE A 429 -1.00 17.34 10.25
N LEU A 430 0.01 17.19 9.40
CA LEU A 430 0.75 15.93 9.26
C LEU A 430 1.43 15.58 10.58
N LYS A 431 1.46 14.30 10.95
CA LYS A 431 2.16 13.84 12.17
C LYS A 431 3.62 14.26 12.17
N ASP A 432 4.36 13.99 11.10
CA ASP A 432 5.78 14.38 10.95
C ASP A 432 5.97 15.92 11.07
N GLN A 433 5.01 16.70 10.56
CA GLN A 433 5.04 18.15 10.68
C GLN A 433 4.77 18.61 12.12
N PHE A 434 3.79 17.99 12.79
CA PHE A 434 3.53 18.24 14.20
C PHE A 434 4.74 17.88 15.07
N GLU A 435 5.37 16.73 14.81
CA GLU A 435 6.57 16.28 15.52
C GLU A 435 7.73 17.29 15.37
N SER A 436 7.96 17.79 14.17
CA SER A 436 9.07 18.71 13.88
C SER A 436 8.82 20.16 14.33
N GLU A 437 7.61 20.68 14.17
CA GLU A 437 7.30 22.09 14.44
C GLU A 437 6.83 22.35 15.88
N TYR A 438 6.10 21.40 16.48
CA TYR A 438 5.47 21.55 17.79
C TYR A 438 6.11 20.64 18.83
N GLN A 439 6.17 19.33 18.59
CA GLN A 439 6.64 18.37 19.59
C GLN A 439 8.13 18.54 19.90
N ALA A 440 8.96 18.87 18.91
CA ALA A 440 10.38 19.20 19.11
C ALA A 440 10.60 20.41 20.03
N ARG A 441 9.59 21.28 20.20
CA ARG A 441 9.59 22.42 21.13
C ARG A 441 8.88 22.12 22.45
N GLY A 442 8.48 20.86 22.67
CA GLY A 442 7.70 20.42 23.83
C GLY A 442 6.22 20.82 23.78
N CYS A 443 5.70 21.24 22.62
CA CYS A 443 4.30 21.60 22.49
C CYS A 443 3.43 20.38 22.19
N THR A 444 2.31 20.26 22.91
CA THR A 444 1.29 19.21 22.73
C THR A 444 -0.01 19.76 22.11
N THR A 445 -0.01 21.06 21.78
CA THR A 445 -1.12 21.76 21.14
C THR A 445 -0.67 22.45 19.87
N TRP A 446 -1.54 22.47 18.87
CA TRP A 446 -1.34 23.17 17.60
C TRP A 446 -2.60 23.97 17.25
N VAL A 447 -2.47 24.93 16.34
CA VAL A 447 -3.59 25.77 15.89
C VAL A 447 -3.82 25.49 14.41
N CYS A 448 -5.06 25.17 14.03
CA CYS A 448 -5.37 24.98 12.62
C CYS A 448 -5.42 26.32 11.88
N PRO A 449 -5.38 26.33 10.53
CA PRO A 449 -5.46 27.57 9.73
C PRO A 449 -6.68 28.45 10.02
N GLU A 450 -7.80 27.86 10.47
CA GLU A 450 -9.02 28.58 10.88
C GLU A 450 -8.94 29.15 12.31
N GLY A 451 -7.80 29.00 13.00
CA GLY A 451 -7.58 29.53 14.35
C GLY A 451 -8.05 28.63 15.50
N HIS A 452 -8.58 27.44 15.24
CA HIS A 452 -8.99 26.51 16.30
C HIS A 452 -7.78 25.89 16.98
N ARG A 453 -7.77 25.89 18.32
CA ARG A 453 -6.73 25.24 19.12
C ARG A 453 -7.04 23.76 19.29
N ASN A 454 -6.08 22.92 18.93
CA ASN A 454 -6.17 21.46 18.98
C ASN A 454 -5.10 20.89 19.92
N SER A 455 -5.40 19.74 20.49
CA SER A 455 -4.52 18.99 21.40
C SER A 455 -4.27 17.61 20.80
N VAL A 456 -3.01 17.20 20.69
CA VAL A 456 -2.67 15.81 20.31
C VAL A 456 -2.69 14.87 21.52
N LEU A 457 -2.86 15.42 22.73
CA LEU A 457 -3.05 14.60 23.92
C LEU A 457 -4.33 13.78 23.82
N PRO A 458 -4.31 12.54 24.34
CA PRO A 458 -5.50 11.71 24.46
C PRO A 458 -6.64 12.46 25.15
N SER A 459 -7.84 12.13 24.71
CA SER A 459 -9.11 12.54 25.32
C SER A 459 -9.27 11.94 26.72
N ALA A 460 -10.20 12.49 27.49
CA ALA A 460 -10.52 11.95 28.82
C ALA A 460 -11.03 10.51 28.74
N GLU A 461 -11.81 10.19 27.70
CA GLU A 461 -12.34 8.85 27.45
C GLU A 461 -11.22 7.83 27.18
N GLU A 462 -10.27 8.15 26.29
CA GLU A 462 -9.11 7.29 26.02
C GLU A 462 -8.24 7.06 27.27
N ILE A 463 -8.09 8.10 28.12
CA ILE A 463 -7.36 8.00 29.39
C ILE A 463 -8.11 7.10 30.37
N ASP A 464 -9.42 7.29 30.51
CA ASP A 464 -10.25 6.51 31.43
C ASP A 464 -10.34 5.04 30.99
N ASP A 465 -10.43 4.75 29.69
CA ASP A 465 -10.40 3.39 29.16
C ASP A 465 -9.07 2.68 29.41
N MET A 466 -7.95 3.36 29.17
CA MET A 466 -6.63 2.81 29.52
C MET A 466 -6.50 2.55 31.02
N ASN A 467 -6.92 3.51 31.86
CA ASN A 467 -6.89 3.35 33.32
C ASN A 467 -7.74 2.18 33.79
N ARG A 468 -8.92 1.99 33.17
CA ARG A 468 -9.81 0.87 33.42
C ARG A 468 -9.10 -0.45 33.13
N ASN A 469 -8.51 -0.58 31.95
CA ASN A 469 -7.77 -1.78 31.55
C ASN A 469 -6.63 -2.13 32.51
N LEU A 470 -5.89 -1.13 33.01
CA LEU A 470 -4.81 -1.35 33.99
C LEU A 470 -5.32 -1.83 35.36
N LEU A 471 -6.55 -1.45 35.74
CA LEU A 471 -7.16 -1.80 37.03
C LEU A 471 -8.00 -3.09 36.99
N LEU A 472 -8.38 -3.57 35.80
CA LEU A 472 -9.08 -4.85 35.62
C LEU A 472 -8.18 -6.05 35.90
N HIS A 473 -6.88 -5.91 35.63
CA HIS A 473 -5.88 -6.97 35.81
C HIS A 473 -4.72 -6.55 36.73
N PRO A 474 -4.99 -6.19 38.00
CA PRO A 474 -3.97 -5.72 38.93
C PRO A 474 -2.84 -6.74 39.15
N GLU A 475 -3.11 -8.03 38.96
CA GLU A 475 -2.16 -9.12 39.06
C GLU A 475 -0.97 -9.02 38.07
N TYR A 476 -1.12 -8.27 36.98
CA TYR A 476 -0.03 -8.06 36.01
C TYR A 476 0.94 -6.96 36.42
N TYR A 477 0.64 -6.17 37.45
CA TYR A 477 1.34 -4.92 37.76
C TYR A 477 1.90 -4.83 39.19
N ILE A 478 2.04 -5.97 39.90
CA ILE A 478 2.57 -6.07 41.28
C ILE A 478 3.73 -7.07 41.44
N GLU A 479 4.59 -6.88 42.47
CA GLU A 479 5.82 -7.65 42.78
C GLU A 479 5.74 -9.18 42.74
N SER A 480 4.58 -9.81 43.01
CA SER A 480 4.42 -11.27 42.89
C SER A 480 4.66 -11.81 41.47
N ALA A 481 4.77 -10.91 40.49
CA ALA A 481 5.06 -11.19 39.09
C ALA A 481 6.52 -11.57 38.77
N TYR A 482 7.48 -11.35 39.69
CA TYR A 482 8.92 -11.56 39.45
C TYR A 482 9.31 -13.04 39.21
N TYR A 483 8.52 -14.02 39.68
CA TYR A 483 8.92 -15.42 39.75
C TYR A 483 8.17 -16.40 38.84
N SER A 484 7.26 -15.96 37.96
CA SER A 484 6.45 -16.88 37.15
C SER A 484 6.43 -16.52 35.66
N GLN A 485 6.50 -17.54 34.81
CA GLN A 485 6.69 -17.52 33.36
C GLN A 485 5.47 -16.98 32.55
N CYS A 486 4.74 -15.99 33.06
CA CYS A 486 3.50 -15.52 32.43
C CYS A 486 3.74 -14.36 31.42
N PRO A 487 3.25 -14.44 30.17
CA PRO A 487 3.49 -13.44 29.12
C PRO A 487 2.89 -12.05 29.35
N LEU A 488 1.78 -11.93 30.10
CA LEU A 488 1.02 -10.69 30.27
C LEU A 488 1.64 -9.69 31.28
N ARG A 489 2.67 -10.10 32.02
CA ARG A 489 3.34 -9.36 33.12
C ARG A 489 4.25 -8.19 32.69
N ARG A 490 4.12 -7.74 31.45
CA ARG A 490 5.23 -7.12 30.72
C ARG A 490 4.98 -5.69 30.29
N TYR A 491 3.82 -5.10 30.59
CA TYR A 491 3.43 -3.78 30.09
C TYR A 491 3.65 -2.67 31.13
N ARG A 492 4.44 -1.65 30.79
CA ARG A 492 4.60 -0.42 31.59
C ARG A 492 4.45 0.82 30.71
N LEU A 493 3.78 1.85 31.22
CA LEU A 493 3.74 3.15 30.56
C LEU A 493 5.11 3.83 30.65
N CYS A 494 5.61 4.31 29.52
CA CYS A 494 6.86 5.06 29.45
C CYS A 494 6.63 6.53 29.82
N GLN A 495 7.19 6.98 30.94
CA GLN A 495 7.06 8.35 31.43
C GLN A 495 7.57 9.40 30.42
N ASP A 496 8.63 9.09 29.68
CA ASP A 496 9.18 10.00 28.68
C ASP A 496 8.32 10.06 27.39
N CYS A 497 7.64 8.97 27.01
CA CYS A 497 6.66 9.00 25.89
C CYS A 497 5.40 9.79 26.26
N LEU A 498 5.00 9.77 27.54
CA LEU A 498 3.88 10.54 28.07
C LEU A 498 4.11 12.06 27.97
N VAL A 499 5.36 12.53 28.12
CA VAL A 499 5.72 13.94 27.88
C VAL A 499 5.43 14.34 26.44
N GLY A 500 5.64 13.43 25.49
CA GLY A 500 5.30 13.61 24.08
C GLY A 500 3.81 13.47 23.76
N GLY A 501 2.94 13.23 24.75
CA GLY A 501 1.52 13.02 24.56
C GLY A 501 1.13 11.61 24.10
N VAL A 502 2.05 10.64 24.16
CA VAL A 502 1.82 9.28 23.65
C VAL A 502 1.59 8.30 24.80
N LEU A 503 0.43 7.66 24.82
CA LEU A 503 0.11 6.54 25.72
C LEU A 503 0.63 5.23 25.12
N MET A 504 1.86 4.87 25.45
CA MET A 504 2.48 3.63 24.96
C MET A 504 2.77 2.66 26.11
N LEU A 505 2.22 1.45 26.01
CA LEU A 505 2.56 0.33 26.88
C LEU A 505 3.81 -0.37 26.33
N ALA A 506 4.94 -0.25 27.02
CA ALA A 506 6.17 -0.94 26.65
C ALA A 506 6.13 -2.39 27.15
N MET A 507 6.47 -3.36 26.29
CA MET A 507 6.59 -4.78 26.65
C MET A 507 7.98 -5.16 27.17
N HIS A 508 8.07 -5.99 28.20
CA HIS A 508 9.31 -6.63 28.66
C HIS A 508 9.72 -7.76 27.68
N GLY A 509 10.76 -7.56 26.87
CA GLY A 509 11.21 -8.53 25.86
C GLY A 509 10.43 -8.51 24.54
N GLY A 510 9.57 -7.49 24.34
CA GLY A 510 9.02 -7.02 23.06
C GLY A 510 9.18 -5.49 23.00
N GLU A 511 8.70 -4.83 21.95
CA GLU A 511 8.82 -3.37 21.85
C GLU A 511 8.08 -2.68 23.03
N CYS A 512 8.67 -1.74 23.75
CA CYS A 512 9.50 -0.62 23.33
C CYS A 512 10.97 -0.77 23.83
N LYS A 513 11.99 -0.86 22.93
CA LYS A 513 13.46 -0.54 23.13
C LYS A 513 14.36 -1.02 21.95
N GLN A 514 15.62 -0.56 21.73
CA GLN A 514 16.78 -0.96 22.55
C GLN A 514 18.18 -0.40 22.17
N TRP A 515 19.06 -0.33 23.17
CA TRP A 515 20.50 -0.58 22.99
C TRP A 515 20.85 -2.07 23.25
N PRO A 516 21.76 -2.69 22.46
CA PRO A 516 22.45 -2.09 21.33
C PRO A 516 21.72 -2.41 20.02
N GLY A 517 20.98 -1.45 19.46
CA GLY A 517 20.30 -1.60 18.17
C GLY A 517 20.01 -0.25 17.53
N TYR A 518 20.56 -0.01 16.34
CA TYR A 518 20.48 1.24 15.59
C TYR A 518 19.16 1.34 14.79
N GLY A 519 18.23 2.24 15.14
CA GLY A 519 17.09 2.59 14.26
C GLY A 519 16.05 3.57 14.86
N ARG A 520 15.60 4.57 14.08
CA ARG A 520 14.83 5.78 14.49
C ARG A 520 13.36 5.55 14.98
N GLY A 521 13.15 5.01 16.19
CA GLY A 521 11.89 5.15 16.96
C GLY A 521 12.10 5.98 18.25
N HIS A 522 11.08 6.30 19.05
CA HIS A 522 11.31 6.98 20.36
C HIS A 522 12.12 6.06 21.29
N HIS A 523 13.31 6.50 21.73
CA HIS A 523 14.31 5.66 22.42
C HIS A 523 14.43 5.96 23.92
N HIS A 524 13.42 5.62 24.71
CA HIS A 524 13.47 5.84 26.16
C HIS A 524 13.86 4.57 26.92
N VAL A 525 14.88 4.66 27.79
CA VAL A 525 15.38 3.53 28.58
C VAL A 525 15.03 3.75 30.05
N PHE A 526 14.15 2.91 30.58
CA PHE A 526 13.74 2.92 32.00
C PHE A 526 13.73 1.51 32.63
N CYS A 527 13.80 1.44 33.96
CA CYS A 527 13.71 0.21 34.74
C CYS A 527 12.27 -0.31 34.79
N PHE A 528 12.02 -1.56 34.36
CA PHE A 528 10.66 -2.14 34.41
C PHE A 528 10.17 -2.47 35.82
N ALA A 529 11.09 -2.59 36.79
CA ALA A 529 10.74 -2.82 38.18
C ALA A 529 10.24 -1.53 38.85
N CYS A 530 10.98 -0.43 38.76
CA CYS A 530 10.65 0.82 39.45
C CYS A 530 10.16 1.96 38.55
N ALA A 531 9.99 1.74 37.24
CA ALA A 531 9.60 2.71 36.22
C ALA A 531 10.53 3.94 36.03
N ARG A 532 11.62 4.07 36.80
CA ARG A 532 12.59 5.19 36.70
C ARG A 532 13.50 5.10 35.47
N PRO A 533 13.98 6.23 34.92
CA PRO A 533 14.99 6.24 33.88
C PRO A 533 16.23 5.39 34.23
N TRP A 534 16.78 4.70 33.22
CA TRP A 534 17.94 3.82 33.36
C TRP A 534 19.24 4.60 33.22
N GLY A 535 20.22 4.34 34.08
CA GLY A 535 21.56 4.92 33.94
C GLY A 535 22.38 4.92 35.23
N ASP A 536 23.59 5.45 35.14
CA ASP A 536 24.54 5.49 36.25
C ASP A 536 24.05 6.40 37.41
N THR A 537 24.43 6.00 38.62
CA THR A 537 23.92 6.41 39.94
C THR A 537 24.37 7.78 40.42
N SER A 538 24.95 8.62 39.55
CA SER A 538 25.39 9.97 39.92
C SER A 538 24.24 10.91 40.33
N THR A 539 22.99 10.52 40.08
CA THR A 539 21.77 11.20 40.55
C THR A 539 20.74 10.17 41.07
N SER A 540 20.06 10.48 42.18
CA SER A 540 19.02 9.61 42.80
C SER A 540 17.80 9.34 41.91
N ALA A 541 17.71 10.05 40.78
CA ALA A 541 16.64 9.95 39.79
C ALA A 541 16.77 8.76 38.83
N ARG A 542 17.94 8.11 38.76
CA ARG A 542 18.21 6.99 37.82
C ARG A 542 18.35 5.65 38.53
N CYS A 543 17.91 4.58 37.87
CA CYS A 543 18.00 3.22 38.38
C CYS A 543 19.12 2.44 37.67
N SER A 544 19.96 1.78 38.47
CA SER A 544 21.01 0.84 38.06
C SER A 544 20.79 -0.58 38.57
N HIS A 545 19.66 -0.85 39.24
CA HIS A 545 19.39 -2.04 40.08
C HIS A 545 20.36 -2.28 41.25
N THR A 546 21.51 -1.63 41.28
CA THR A 546 22.45 -1.66 42.41
C THR A 546 22.06 -0.70 43.53
N ALA A 547 21.19 0.28 43.25
CA ALA A 547 20.60 1.15 44.26
C ALA A 547 19.58 0.38 45.12
N THR A 548 19.68 0.48 46.44
CA THR A 548 18.83 -0.19 47.45
C THR A 548 17.34 0.14 47.38
N ASP A 549 16.95 1.12 46.55
CA ASP A 549 15.59 1.66 46.48
C ASP A 549 14.84 1.25 45.20
N CYS A 550 15.32 0.25 44.45
CA CYS A 550 14.58 -0.28 43.29
C CYS A 550 13.37 -1.10 43.77
N ARG A 551 12.19 -0.46 43.86
CA ARG A 551 10.94 -1.09 44.30
C ARG A 551 9.80 -0.80 43.32
N ASP A 552 8.84 -1.72 43.26
CA ASP A 552 7.65 -1.57 42.42
C ASP A 552 6.75 -0.45 42.96
N PRO A 553 6.50 0.62 42.20
CA PRO A 553 5.64 1.71 42.63
C PRO A 553 4.14 1.33 42.61
N GLY A 554 3.77 0.22 41.96
CA GLY A 554 2.40 -0.28 41.88
C GLY A 554 1.76 -0.17 40.49
N ILE A 555 0.43 -0.16 40.46
CA ILE A 555 -0.36 -0.13 39.22
C ILE A 555 -0.33 1.29 38.65
N GLN A 556 0.16 1.45 37.41
CA GLN A 556 0.22 2.75 36.75
C GLN A 556 -1.19 3.26 36.43
N GLN A 557 -1.36 4.56 36.55
CA GLN A 557 -2.56 5.31 36.22
C GLN A 557 -2.14 6.62 35.56
N VAL A 558 -2.97 7.16 34.68
CA VAL A 558 -2.71 8.44 34.00
C VAL A 558 -3.83 9.42 34.28
N ARG A 559 -3.48 10.70 34.36
CA ARG A 559 -4.46 11.78 34.26
C ARG A 559 -3.89 12.92 33.43
N ARG A 560 -4.79 13.71 32.85
CA ARG A 560 -4.45 14.96 32.18
C ARG A 560 -4.61 16.12 33.17
N ARG A 561 -3.61 17.00 33.23
CA ARG A 561 -3.63 18.23 34.05
C ARG A 561 -2.93 19.35 33.29
N ASP A 562 -3.58 20.50 33.13
CA ASP A 562 -2.99 21.71 32.54
C ASP A 562 -2.29 21.50 31.18
N ASN A 563 -2.81 20.59 30.34
CA ASN A 563 -2.23 20.13 29.06
C ASN A 563 -0.92 19.33 29.17
N GLU A 564 -0.75 18.64 30.28
CA GLU A 564 0.29 17.63 30.50
C GLU A 564 -0.37 16.30 30.91
N LEU A 565 0.29 15.19 30.58
CA LEU A 565 -0.05 13.89 31.12
C LEU A 565 0.87 13.60 32.30
N GLU A 566 0.29 13.14 33.40
CA GLU A 566 1.06 12.67 34.55
C GLU A 566 0.69 11.24 34.92
N VAL A 567 1.70 10.49 35.34
CA VAL A 567 1.55 9.12 35.84
C VAL A 567 1.41 9.16 37.35
N GLY A 568 0.44 8.40 37.84
CA GLY A 568 0.30 8.08 39.24
C GLY A 568 0.30 6.58 39.45
N TYR A 569 0.34 6.20 40.72
CA TYR A 569 0.42 4.80 41.11
C TYR A 569 -0.61 4.47 42.17
N VAL A 570 -1.20 3.29 42.03
CA VAL A 570 -2.05 2.66 43.04
C VAL A 570 -1.25 1.54 43.69
N ASP A 571 -1.25 1.46 45.02
CA ASP A 571 -0.68 0.32 45.74
C ASP A 571 -1.48 -0.93 45.37
N GLY A 572 -0.88 -1.78 44.54
CA GLY A 572 -1.58 -2.94 44.00
C GLY A 572 -1.86 -4.03 45.05
N LYS A 573 -1.07 -4.13 46.13
CA LYS A 573 -1.36 -5.06 47.24
C LYS A 573 -2.62 -4.60 47.99
N GLN A 574 -2.70 -3.31 48.30
CA GLN A 574 -3.89 -2.73 48.93
C GLN A 574 -5.12 -2.81 48.01
N TYR A 575 -4.94 -2.63 46.70
CA TYR A 575 -6.01 -2.70 45.72
C TYR A 575 -6.60 -4.11 45.63
N ILE A 576 -5.75 -5.13 45.58
CA ILE A 576 -6.18 -6.54 45.63
C ILE A 576 -6.88 -6.87 46.96
N ASN A 577 -6.40 -6.34 48.08
CA ASN A 577 -7.06 -6.53 49.37
C ASN A 577 -8.46 -5.92 49.39
N TRP A 578 -8.64 -4.75 48.79
CA TRP A 578 -9.96 -4.14 48.59
C TRP A 578 -10.87 -4.99 47.69
N LEU A 579 -10.37 -5.46 46.53
CA LEU A 579 -11.14 -6.35 45.64
C LEU A 579 -11.59 -7.64 46.34
N LYS A 580 -10.76 -8.20 47.22
CA LYS A 580 -11.08 -9.40 48.02
C LYS A 580 -11.99 -9.12 49.22
N GLY A 581 -12.33 -7.86 49.48
CA GLY A 581 -13.16 -7.45 50.63
C GLY A 581 -12.41 -7.38 51.96
N TYR A 582 -11.07 -7.45 51.97
CA TYR A 582 -10.25 -7.31 53.17
C TYR A 582 -10.00 -5.85 53.57
N ALA A 583 -10.32 -4.89 52.69
CA ALA A 583 -10.27 -3.46 52.98
C ALA A 583 -11.61 -2.80 52.67
N SER A 584 -12.00 -1.80 53.48
CA SER A 584 -13.29 -1.10 53.37
C SER A 584 -13.34 -0.03 52.28
N ALA A 585 -12.18 0.40 51.76
CA ALA A 585 -12.08 1.42 50.73
C ALA A 585 -10.96 1.10 49.73
N ALA A 586 -11.16 1.52 48.48
CA ALA A 586 -10.13 1.44 47.45
C ALA A 586 -8.94 2.37 47.81
N PRO A 587 -7.68 1.91 47.65
CA PRO A 587 -6.52 2.74 47.90
C PRO A 587 -6.49 3.94 46.94
N PRO A 588 -5.93 5.08 47.37
CA PRO A 588 -5.82 6.25 46.53
C PRO A 588 -4.81 6.05 45.39
N THR A 589 -4.95 6.87 44.33
CA THR A 589 -3.92 6.99 43.29
C THR A 589 -3.01 8.16 43.61
N ARG A 590 -1.71 7.88 43.76
CA ARG A 590 -0.70 8.90 44.08
C ARG A 590 -0.02 9.39 42.82
N PHE A 591 -0.27 10.64 42.45
CA PHE A 591 0.43 11.33 41.38
C PHE A 591 1.55 12.20 41.95
N LEU A 592 2.49 12.60 41.09
CA LEU A 592 3.56 13.52 41.48
C LEU A 592 2.99 14.84 42.05
N ARG A 593 1.90 15.34 41.47
CA ARG A 593 1.27 16.61 41.85
C ARG A 593 -0.01 16.42 42.67
N GLY A 594 -0.05 15.42 43.56
CA GLY A 594 -1.12 15.22 44.53
C GLY A 594 -1.80 13.85 44.46
N GLU A 595 -2.71 13.61 45.37
CA GLU A 595 -3.41 12.33 45.52
C GLU A 595 -4.86 12.44 45.03
N GLU A 596 -5.37 11.38 44.40
CA GLU A 596 -6.79 11.24 44.06
C GLU A 596 -7.43 10.12 44.90
N PRO A 597 -8.55 10.40 45.61
CA PRO A 597 -9.21 9.39 46.44
C PRO A 597 -9.66 8.17 45.63
N GLY A 598 -9.31 6.98 46.12
CA GLY A 598 -9.55 5.72 45.41
C GLY A 598 -11.02 5.50 45.05
N MET A 599 -11.91 5.64 46.03
CA MET A 599 -13.36 5.44 45.82
C MET A 599 -13.96 6.42 44.80
N GLN A 600 -13.49 7.67 44.76
CA GLN A 600 -13.96 8.64 43.77
C GLN A 600 -13.50 8.26 42.36
N ARG A 601 -12.24 7.82 42.23
CA ARG A 601 -11.67 7.41 40.95
C ARG A 601 -12.33 6.13 40.42
N GLN A 602 -12.58 5.14 41.27
CA GLN A 602 -13.31 3.92 40.89
C GLN A 602 -14.73 4.23 40.39
N ARG A 603 -15.44 5.17 41.02
CA ARG A 603 -16.75 5.64 40.53
C ARG A 603 -16.67 6.28 39.15
N ARG A 604 -15.66 7.13 38.90
CA ARG A 604 -15.47 7.77 37.58
C ARG A 604 -15.24 6.73 36.49
N LEU A 605 -14.44 5.70 36.79
CA LEU A 605 -14.10 4.63 35.85
C LEU A 605 -15.21 3.58 35.68
N GLY A 606 -16.31 3.67 36.43
CA GLY A 606 -17.38 2.68 36.43
C GLY A 606 -17.00 1.35 37.09
N LEU A 607 -16.00 1.35 37.97
CA LEU A 607 -15.40 0.16 38.60
C LEU A 607 -15.82 0.06 40.09
N THR A 608 -17.11 0.03 40.36
CA THR A 608 -17.62 0.04 41.76
C THR A 608 -18.01 -1.33 42.31
N ASP A 609 -18.26 -2.32 41.46
CA ASP A 609 -18.61 -3.68 41.89
C ASP A 609 -17.33 -4.54 42.07
N THR A 610 -16.88 -4.66 43.32
CA THR A 610 -15.68 -5.43 43.64
C THR A 610 -15.80 -6.93 43.32
N LYS A 611 -17.01 -7.49 43.29
CA LYS A 611 -17.22 -8.91 42.97
C LYS A 611 -17.06 -9.17 41.48
N GLU A 612 -17.62 -8.29 40.65
CA GLU A 612 -17.47 -8.33 39.20
C GLU A 612 -16.00 -8.13 38.79
N LEU A 613 -15.33 -7.13 39.36
CA LEU A 613 -13.90 -6.87 39.13
C LEU A 613 -13.01 -8.05 39.55
N LEU A 614 -13.31 -8.69 40.68
CA LEU A 614 -12.58 -9.87 41.13
C LEU A 614 -12.83 -11.08 40.22
N ALA A 615 -14.03 -11.22 39.65
CA ALA A 615 -14.33 -12.26 38.67
C ALA A 615 -13.59 -12.03 37.36
N GLU A 616 -13.52 -10.78 36.88
CA GLU A 616 -12.83 -10.41 35.64
C GLU A 616 -11.31 -10.57 35.75
N SER A 617 -10.71 -10.12 36.87
CA SER A 617 -9.28 -10.35 37.19
C SER A 617 -8.92 -11.85 37.16
N ARG A 618 -9.83 -12.74 37.60
CA ARG A 618 -9.59 -14.20 37.56
C ARG A 618 -9.61 -14.79 36.14
N LYS A 619 -10.36 -14.22 35.21
CA LYS A 619 -10.41 -14.69 33.80
C LYS A 619 -9.10 -14.46 33.05
N GLY A 620 -8.35 -13.41 33.40
CA GLY A 620 -7.03 -13.14 32.81
C GLY A 620 -5.93 -14.14 33.22
N THR A 621 -6.17 -14.96 34.24
CA THR A 621 -5.19 -15.91 34.79
C THR A 621 -5.40 -17.38 34.40
N SER A 622 -6.44 -17.68 33.59
CA SER A 622 -6.75 -19.03 33.08
C SER A 622 -6.20 -19.31 31.70
#